data_AF-A0A0L0UVB3-F1
#
_entry.id   AF-A0A0L0UVB3-F1
#
_cell.length_a   1.000
_cell.length_b   1.000
_cell.length_c   1.000
_cell.angle_alpha   90.00
_cell.angle_beta   90.00
_cell.angle_gamma   90.00
#
_symmetry.space_group_name_H-M   'P 1'
#
loop_
_entity.id
_entity.type
_entity.pdbx_description
1 polymer ?
#
loop_
_entity_poly.entity_id
_entity_poly.type
_entity_poly.pdbx_seq_one_letter_code
_entity_poly.pdbx_strand_id
1 'polypeptide(L)'
;MGFIAVEVVALGGRAGPGRGRAGYKYCEMNLARLVVPAFPKWICNTRQRAPPIQGRAIIFWLANWGSGPMMSEPNDRLFTASEIKEYLERIGLVHEDIDSLSPLEKLRTLHLNHILSIPFDTTAIHLPPKWWTTEPANDQLITLDHKINQTKPELVSVDCDKAFNNIIKERRGGYCWSLNSSFARLLISLGYQVSQLPARVFYYRNQDPKVSGYTWTPLCHECLLVDTNETGKFICDVGFGGGSSAYPVPFEHNVEIETLTVGEKFRIVKEKCINLEMGSSGQDEGFTVQRWCGEYWSPCYHFLVSPIAFADIPMFNWYTTLHEEAHFRSIMVVTRLQKDGSRRSLYYSINQHGQPDQIKLHTRKFTTAEDSDVTYIKPTYSELFKTLQHEFGWGPSHVISQGA
;
A
#
# COMPACT_ATOMS: atom_id res chain seq x y z
N MET A 1 -15.94 16.97 -40.08
CA MET A 1 -17.30 16.78 -40.62
C MET A 1 -17.57 15.30 -40.69
N GLY A 2 -18.64 14.85 -40.02
CA GLY A 2 -19.09 13.46 -39.95
C GLY A 2 -20.18 13.38 -38.89
N PHE A 3 -21.43 13.60 -39.29
CA PHE A 3 -22.59 13.56 -38.40
C PHE A 3 -23.10 12.13 -38.32
N ILE A 4 -23.18 11.56 -37.11
CA ILE A 4 -23.98 10.36 -36.86
C ILE A 4 -25.35 10.87 -36.39
N ALA A 5 -26.35 10.81 -37.26
CA ALA A 5 -27.73 11.05 -36.89
C ALA A 5 -28.30 9.76 -36.27
N VAL A 6 -28.73 9.82 -35.01
CA VAL A 6 -29.50 8.73 -34.38
C VAL A 6 -30.97 9.12 -34.44
N GLU A 7 -31.71 8.48 -35.34
CA GLU A 7 -33.16 8.65 -35.46
C GLU A 7 -33.85 7.74 -34.42
N VAL A 8 -34.54 8.34 -33.43
CA VAL A 8 -35.30 7.59 -32.43
C VAL A 8 -36.73 7.41 -32.94
N VAL A 9 -37.01 6.25 -33.53
CA VAL A 9 -38.37 5.86 -33.90
C VAL A 9 -39.06 5.21 -32.70
N ALA A 10 -40.06 5.89 -32.14
CA ALA A 10 -40.92 5.31 -31.10
C ALA A 10 -41.97 4.39 -31.75
N LEU A 11 -41.72 3.08 -31.75
CA LEU A 11 -42.73 2.09 -32.18
C LEU A 11 -43.70 1.79 -31.03
N GLY A 12 -44.92 2.32 -31.13
CA GLY A 12 -46.04 1.94 -30.27
C GLY A 12 -46.54 0.54 -30.62
N GLY A 13 -46.23 -0.45 -29.78
CA GLY A 13 -46.72 -1.82 -29.95
C GLY A 13 -48.18 -1.99 -29.51
N ARG A 14 -49.06 -2.40 -30.45
CA ARG A 14 -50.33 -3.08 -30.13
C ARG A 14 -50.11 -4.59 -30.18
N ALA A 15 -50.59 -5.30 -29.17
CA ALA A 15 -50.55 -6.76 -29.08
C ALA A 15 -51.57 -7.41 -30.04
N GLY A 16 -51.17 -8.52 -30.66
CA GLY A 16 -52.04 -9.44 -31.40
C GLY A 16 -51.49 -10.88 -31.33
N PRO A 17 -52.33 -11.93 -31.25
CA PRO A 17 -51.92 -13.27 -30.83
C PRO A 17 -51.63 -14.22 -32.00
N GLY A 18 -50.64 -15.11 -31.89
CA GLY A 18 -50.46 -16.18 -32.88
C GLY A 18 -49.19 -17.03 -32.77
N ARG A 19 -49.35 -18.25 -32.23
CA ARG A 19 -48.69 -19.56 -32.48
C ARG A 19 -47.29 -19.63 -33.14
N GLY A 20 -46.42 -20.48 -32.57
CA GLY A 20 -45.41 -21.25 -33.35
C GLY A 20 -44.11 -21.58 -32.60
N ARG A 21 -43.72 -22.86 -32.58
CA ARG A 21 -42.58 -23.44 -31.85
C ARG A 21 -41.22 -23.27 -32.55
N ALA A 22 -40.18 -23.20 -31.70
CA ALA A 22 -38.84 -23.84 -31.74
C ALA A 22 -37.87 -23.62 -32.93
N GLY A 23 -36.61 -23.32 -32.58
CA GLY A 23 -35.43 -23.66 -33.39
C GLY A 23 -34.26 -22.66 -33.26
N TYR A 24 -33.18 -23.07 -32.59
CA TYR A 24 -31.90 -22.34 -32.48
C TYR A 24 -31.17 -22.22 -33.83
N LYS A 25 -30.41 -21.12 -34.06
CA LYS A 25 -29.04 -21.12 -34.62
C LYS A 25 -28.37 -19.71 -34.66
N TYR A 26 -27.16 -19.67 -34.09
CA TYR A 26 -25.97 -18.81 -34.29
C TYR A 26 -25.94 -17.27 -34.13
N CYS A 27 -24.98 -16.89 -33.27
CA CYS A 27 -24.17 -15.66 -33.14
C CYS A 27 -24.26 -14.57 -34.22
N GLU A 28 -24.60 -13.35 -33.78
CA GLU A 28 -23.91 -12.11 -34.17
C GLU A 28 -23.83 -11.17 -32.96
N MET A 29 -22.62 -10.65 -32.68
CA MET A 29 -22.40 -9.56 -31.74
C MET A 29 -23.12 -8.31 -32.22
N ASN A 30 -24.04 -7.77 -31.41
CA ASN A 30 -24.54 -6.41 -31.61
C ASN A 30 -24.69 -5.69 -30.26
N LEU A 31 -23.93 -4.59 -30.17
CA LEU A 31 -23.95 -3.49 -29.20
C LEU A 31 -25.07 -3.54 -28.15
N ALA A 32 -24.66 -3.73 -26.90
CA ALA A 32 -25.54 -3.69 -25.74
C ALA A 32 -26.31 -2.37 -25.67
N ARG A 33 -27.64 -2.48 -25.68
CA ARG A 33 -28.59 -1.42 -25.36
C ARG A 33 -28.40 -1.01 -23.89
N LEU A 34 -28.05 0.25 -23.64
CA LEU A 34 -28.11 0.84 -22.31
C LEU A 34 -29.59 1.06 -21.95
N VAL A 35 -30.13 0.20 -21.08
CA VAL A 35 -31.42 0.42 -20.41
C VAL A 35 -31.13 1.18 -19.12
N VAL A 36 -31.45 2.46 -19.07
CA VAL A 36 -31.39 3.25 -17.83
C VAL A 36 -32.68 2.98 -17.03
N PRO A 37 -32.62 2.52 -15.76
CA PRO A 37 -33.82 2.40 -14.94
C PRO A 37 -34.32 3.79 -14.53
N ALA A 38 -35.62 4.03 -14.74
CA ALA A 38 -36.28 5.26 -14.33
C ALA A 38 -36.36 5.36 -12.80
N PHE A 39 -35.93 6.50 -12.24
CA PHE A 39 -36.15 6.87 -10.84
C PHE A 39 -37.65 6.99 -10.51
N PRO A 40 -38.09 6.65 -9.27
CA PRO A 40 -39.49 6.80 -8.87
C PRO A 40 -39.92 8.25 -8.77
N LYS A 41 -41.08 8.56 -9.36
CA LYS A 41 -41.75 9.87 -9.37
C LYS A 41 -42.10 10.35 -7.95
N TRP A 42 -41.57 11.51 -7.57
CA TRP A 42 -42.21 12.38 -6.59
C TRP A 42 -43.51 12.93 -7.19
N ILE A 43 -44.64 12.64 -6.54
CA ILE A 43 -45.96 13.16 -6.90
C ILE A 43 -46.06 14.59 -6.37
N CYS A 44 -46.01 15.57 -7.26
CA CYS A 44 -46.48 16.93 -6.97
C CYS A 44 -47.77 17.20 -7.73
N ASN A 45 -48.81 17.47 -6.95
CA ASN A 45 -50.21 17.47 -7.34
C ASN A 45 -50.66 18.93 -7.58
N THR A 46 -50.58 19.43 -8.81
CA THR A 46 -51.27 20.68 -9.19
C THR A 46 -51.70 20.64 -10.65
N ARG A 47 -53.02 20.69 -10.87
CA ARG A 47 -53.69 20.82 -12.17
C ARG A 47 -53.36 22.17 -12.81
N GLN A 48 -52.46 22.22 -13.79
CA GLN A 48 -52.47 23.27 -14.81
C GLN A 48 -52.07 22.66 -16.17
N ARG A 49 -52.93 22.86 -17.18
CA ARG A 49 -52.67 22.45 -18.57
C ARG A 49 -51.56 23.36 -19.14
N ALA A 50 -50.40 22.78 -19.44
CA ALA A 50 -49.35 23.48 -20.18
C ALA A 50 -49.68 23.55 -21.69
N PRO A 51 -49.38 24.67 -22.37
CA PRO A 51 -49.62 24.83 -23.81
C PRO A 51 -48.60 24.00 -24.65
N PRO A 52 -48.89 23.73 -25.93
CA PRO A 52 -48.07 22.86 -26.75
C PRO A 52 -46.69 23.49 -27.01
N ILE A 53 -45.64 22.83 -26.51
CA ILE A 53 -44.25 23.22 -26.75
C ILE A 53 -43.91 22.84 -28.19
N GLN A 54 -43.73 23.85 -29.05
CA GLN A 54 -43.11 23.73 -30.36
C GLN A 54 -41.73 23.06 -30.22
N GLY A 55 -41.45 22.10 -31.10
CA GLY A 55 -40.27 21.24 -31.05
C GLY A 55 -38.97 22.04 -30.84
N ARG A 56 -38.39 21.90 -29.65
CA ARG A 56 -36.99 22.22 -29.40
C ARG A 56 -36.23 20.92 -29.44
N ALA A 57 -35.39 20.76 -30.46
CA ALA A 57 -34.36 19.74 -30.50
C ALA A 57 -33.55 19.83 -29.19
N ILE A 58 -33.59 18.77 -28.39
CA ILE A 58 -32.69 18.61 -27.26
C ILE A 58 -31.34 18.26 -27.87
N ILE A 59 -30.51 19.28 -28.08
CA ILE A 59 -29.10 19.08 -28.41
C ILE A 59 -28.45 18.56 -27.14
N PHE A 60 -28.17 17.25 -27.09
CA PHE A 60 -27.21 16.72 -26.15
C PHE A 60 -25.86 17.36 -26.49
N TRP A 61 -25.43 18.28 -25.63
CA TRP A 61 -24.01 18.59 -25.54
C TRP A 61 -23.32 17.33 -25.05
N LEU A 62 -22.85 16.50 -25.98
CA LEU A 62 -21.66 15.70 -25.71
C LEU A 62 -20.60 16.75 -25.39
N ALA A 63 -20.36 16.96 -24.09
CA ALA A 63 -19.17 17.65 -23.66
C ALA A 63 -18.03 16.87 -24.30
N ASN A 64 -17.47 17.44 -25.37
CA ASN A 64 -16.18 17.04 -25.86
C ASN A 64 -15.30 17.23 -24.63
N TRP A 65 -14.91 16.14 -23.97
CA TRP A 65 -13.83 16.17 -23.01
C TRP A 65 -12.67 16.70 -23.84
N GLY A 66 -12.44 18.00 -23.72
CA GLY A 66 -11.46 18.70 -24.53
C GLY A 66 -10.11 18.02 -24.35
N SER A 67 -9.16 18.39 -25.18
CA SER A 67 -7.74 18.16 -24.99
C SER A 67 -7.26 18.85 -23.70
N GLY A 68 -7.75 18.37 -22.54
CA GLY A 68 -7.14 18.60 -21.25
C GLY A 68 -5.75 17.98 -21.27
N PRO A 69 -4.89 18.32 -20.29
CA PRO A 69 -3.60 17.67 -20.18
C PRO A 69 -3.82 16.16 -20.27
N MET A 70 -3.17 15.53 -21.25
CA MET A 70 -3.16 14.07 -21.39
C MET A 70 -2.78 13.53 -20.01
N MET A 71 -3.56 12.60 -19.46
CA MET A 71 -3.17 11.94 -18.22
C MET A 71 -1.72 11.50 -18.42
N SER A 72 -0.82 11.93 -17.53
CA SER A 72 0.58 11.52 -17.59
C SER A 72 0.60 9.99 -17.67
N GLU A 73 1.42 9.43 -18.57
CA GLU A 73 1.55 7.98 -18.65
C GLU A 73 1.83 7.41 -17.26
N PRO A 74 1.00 6.47 -16.77
CA PRO A 74 1.24 5.82 -15.48
C PRO A 74 2.64 5.19 -15.48
N ASN A 75 3.45 5.44 -14.44
CA ASN A 75 4.76 4.80 -14.30
C ASN A 75 4.61 3.35 -13.81
N ASP A 76 3.97 2.54 -14.64
CA ASP A 76 3.69 1.12 -14.40
C ASP A 76 4.82 0.23 -14.93
N ARG A 77 5.98 0.83 -15.25
CA ARG A 77 7.13 0.08 -15.76
C ARG A 77 7.63 -0.92 -14.72
N LEU A 78 8.13 -2.04 -15.22
CA LEU A 78 8.83 -3.05 -14.45
C LEU A 78 10.34 -2.78 -14.42
N PHE A 79 11.06 -3.52 -13.58
CA PHE A 79 12.52 -3.42 -13.52
C PHE A 79 13.19 -4.09 -14.71
N THR A 80 14.21 -3.43 -15.24
CA THR A 80 15.12 -3.97 -16.25
C THR A 80 16.06 -5.02 -15.64
N ALA A 81 16.73 -5.81 -16.48
CA ALA A 81 17.71 -6.80 -16.00
C ALA A 81 18.84 -6.20 -15.14
N SER A 82 19.32 -5.00 -15.48
CA SER A 82 20.32 -4.28 -14.67
C SER A 82 19.76 -3.89 -13.31
N GLU A 83 18.53 -3.40 -13.26
CA GLU A 83 17.88 -2.99 -12.02
C GLU A 83 17.57 -4.17 -11.11
N ILE A 84 17.20 -5.32 -11.68
CA ILE A 84 17.04 -6.57 -10.92
C ILE A 84 18.37 -6.92 -10.24
N LYS A 85 19.49 -6.88 -10.99
CA LYS A 85 20.82 -7.16 -10.43
C LYS A 85 21.18 -6.20 -9.30
N GLU A 86 21.04 -4.89 -9.51
CA GLU A 86 21.27 -3.86 -8.48
C GLU A 86 20.38 -4.06 -7.24
N TYR A 87 19.12 -4.47 -7.45
CA TYR A 87 18.20 -4.78 -6.34
C TYR A 87 18.69 -5.99 -5.54
N LEU A 88 19.03 -7.08 -6.22
CA LEU A 88 19.55 -8.30 -5.58
C LEU A 88 20.82 -7.97 -4.78
N GLU A 89 21.76 -7.20 -5.36
CA GLU A 89 22.95 -6.73 -4.67
C GLU A 89 22.62 -5.90 -3.42
N ARG A 90 21.61 -5.01 -3.49
CA ARG A 90 21.16 -4.20 -2.34
C ARG A 90 20.66 -5.06 -1.18
N ILE A 91 20.04 -6.20 -1.48
CA ILE A 91 19.53 -7.15 -0.48
C ILE A 91 20.53 -8.28 -0.17
N GLY A 92 21.76 -8.20 -0.67
CA GLY A 92 22.83 -9.16 -0.37
C GLY A 92 22.71 -10.49 -1.09
N LEU A 93 22.05 -10.52 -2.26
CA LEU A 93 21.88 -11.69 -3.09
C LEU A 93 22.59 -11.51 -4.44
N VAL A 94 22.96 -12.64 -5.04
CA VAL A 94 23.50 -12.71 -6.39
C VAL A 94 22.51 -13.47 -7.28
N HIS A 95 22.43 -13.11 -8.56
CA HIS A 95 21.39 -13.64 -9.46
C HIS A 95 21.50 -15.17 -9.64
N GLU A 96 22.72 -15.68 -9.77
CA GLU A 96 22.99 -17.12 -9.93
C GLU A 96 22.50 -17.94 -8.73
N ASP A 97 22.58 -17.38 -7.52
CA ASP A 97 22.18 -18.07 -6.28
C ASP A 97 20.67 -18.34 -6.25
N ILE A 98 19.88 -17.40 -6.77
CA ILE A 98 18.41 -17.52 -6.72
C ILE A 98 17.86 -18.34 -7.88
N ASP A 99 18.52 -18.40 -9.03
CA ASP A 99 18.00 -19.09 -10.23
C ASP A 99 17.84 -20.59 -10.03
N SER A 100 18.69 -21.20 -9.19
CA SER A 100 18.65 -22.62 -8.87
C SER A 100 17.54 -23.02 -7.88
N LEU A 101 16.92 -22.05 -7.22
CA LEU A 101 15.92 -22.28 -6.17
C LEU A 101 14.54 -22.58 -6.78
N SER A 102 13.76 -23.43 -6.09
CA SER A 102 12.33 -23.57 -6.42
C SER A 102 11.60 -22.23 -6.26
N PRO A 103 10.43 -22.02 -6.91
CA PRO A 103 9.69 -20.76 -6.80
C PRO A 103 9.37 -20.35 -5.36
N LEU A 104 9.10 -21.29 -4.45
CA LEU A 104 8.85 -20.97 -3.04
C LEU A 104 10.14 -20.60 -2.29
N GLU A 105 11.21 -21.36 -2.48
CA GLU A 105 12.49 -21.08 -1.84
C GLU A 105 13.04 -19.72 -2.28
N LYS A 106 12.93 -19.41 -3.59
CA LYS A 106 13.25 -18.11 -4.15
C LYS A 106 12.42 -17.00 -3.52
N LEU A 107 11.09 -17.16 -3.43
CA LEU A 107 10.22 -16.15 -2.81
C LEU A 107 10.56 -15.91 -1.33
N ARG A 108 10.77 -16.99 -0.56
CA ARG A 108 11.18 -16.91 0.85
C ARG A 108 12.54 -16.21 1.01
N THR A 109 13.48 -16.51 0.12
CA THR A 109 14.83 -15.93 0.13
C THR A 109 14.80 -14.45 -0.18
N LEU A 110 14.10 -14.05 -1.25
CA LEU A 110 13.92 -12.64 -1.62
C LEU A 110 13.24 -11.84 -0.51
N HIS A 111 12.17 -12.38 0.07
CA HIS A 111 11.40 -11.72 1.13
C HIS A 111 12.23 -11.50 2.40
N LEU A 112 12.91 -12.54 2.89
CA LEU A 112 13.76 -12.45 4.07
C LEU A 112 14.91 -11.45 3.86
N ASN A 113 15.62 -11.57 2.75
CA ASN A 113 16.78 -10.71 2.47
C ASN A 113 16.39 -9.25 2.27
N HIS A 114 15.22 -8.96 1.70
CA HIS A 114 14.68 -7.61 1.66
C HIS A 114 14.51 -7.05 3.08
N ILE A 115 13.79 -7.75 3.95
CA ILE A 115 13.44 -7.28 5.30
C ILE A 115 14.68 -7.11 6.19
N LEU A 116 15.70 -7.93 5.99
CA LEU A 116 16.99 -7.82 6.70
C LEU A 116 17.86 -6.65 6.20
N SER A 117 17.68 -6.22 4.94
CA SER A 117 18.61 -5.30 4.27
C SER A 117 18.09 -3.88 4.12
N ILE A 118 16.79 -3.73 3.82
CA ILE A 118 16.14 -2.46 3.52
C ILE A 118 15.28 -2.07 4.72
N PRO A 119 15.59 -0.95 5.41
CA PRO A 119 14.78 -0.52 6.54
C PRO A 119 13.41 0.00 6.08
N PHE A 120 12.39 -0.22 6.89
CA PHE A 120 11.20 0.61 6.85
C PHE A 120 11.57 1.98 7.38
N ASP A 121 11.24 3.05 6.66
CA ASP A 121 11.75 4.40 6.87
C ASP A 121 10.72 5.43 6.41
N THR A 122 10.25 6.26 7.34
CA THR A 122 9.33 7.37 7.07
C THR A 122 10.00 8.73 7.09
N THR A 123 11.33 8.81 7.17
CA THR A 123 12.08 10.08 7.26
C THR A 123 11.79 11.01 6.10
N ALA A 124 11.56 10.48 4.89
CA ALA A 124 11.21 11.27 3.71
C ALA A 124 9.89 12.05 3.83
N ILE A 125 9.00 11.65 4.74
CA ILE A 125 7.75 12.38 5.04
C ILE A 125 8.05 13.65 5.84
N HIS A 126 9.09 13.61 6.67
CA HIS A 126 9.38 14.62 7.69
C HIS A 126 10.52 15.56 7.30
N LEU A 127 11.43 15.10 6.44
CA LEU A 127 12.68 15.78 6.16
C LEU A 127 12.73 16.20 4.69
N PRO A 128 13.27 17.40 4.39
CA PRO A 128 13.37 17.89 3.02
C PRO A 128 14.26 16.98 2.16
N PRO A 129 14.09 16.96 0.84
CA PRO A 129 14.97 16.21 -0.04
C PRO A 129 16.44 16.56 0.19
N LYS A 130 17.29 15.54 0.26
CA LYS A 130 18.75 15.69 0.46
C LYS A 130 19.16 16.39 1.77
N TRP A 131 18.32 16.37 2.81
CA TRP A 131 18.66 16.90 4.15
C TRP A 131 20.00 16.39 4.72
N TRP A 132 20.44 15.20 4.30
CA TRP A 132 21.70 14.58 4.69
C TRP A 132 22.94 15.20 4.05
N THR A 133 22.80 16.10 3.07
CA THR A 133 23.91 16.84 2.47
C THR A 133 24.15 18.19 3.15
N THR A 134 23.42 18.50 4.23
CA THR A 134 23.60 19.74 4.98
C THR A 134 24.95 19.75 5.68
N GLU A 135 25.75 20.79 5.44
CA GLU A 135 27.04 21.01 6.09
C GLU A 135 26.89 21.04 7.63
N PRO A 136 27.82 20.46 8.40
CA PRO A 136 27.74 20.44 9.87
C PRO A 136 27.61 21.83 10.51
N ALA A 137 28.15 22.87 9.86
CA ALA A 137 28.03 24.26 10.31
C ALA A 137 26.59 24.81 10.23
N ASN A 138 25.71 24.16 9.46
CA ASN A 138 24.31 24.51 9.23
C ASN A 138 23.36 23.45 9.81
N ASP A 139 23.79 22.68 10.81
CA ASP A 139 22.99 21.63 11.43
C ASP A 139 21.63 22.16 11.91
N GLN A 140 20.55 21.50 11.53
CA GLN A 140 19.18 21.92 11.83
C GLN A 140 18.53 20.97 12.82
N LEU A 141 17.63 21.51 13.66
CA LEU A 141 16.77 20.71 14.50
C LEU A 141 15.66 20.06 13.66
N ILE A 142 15.32 18.81 13.99
CA ILE A 142 14.23 18.08 13.36
C ILE A 142 12.93 18.39 14.09
N THR A 143 11.94 18.88 13.35
CA THR A 143 10.58 19.12 13.83
C THR A 143 9.60 18.19 13.13
N LEU A 144 8.69 17.58 13.89
CA LEU A 144 7.54 16.82 13.35
C LEU A 144 6.32 17.75 13.25
N ASP A 145 6.52 18.98 12.81
CA ASP A 145 5.56 20.08 12.99
C ASP A 145 4.44 20.12 11.93
N HIS A 146 4.37 19.10 11.08
CA HIS A 146 3.34 19.01 10.04
C HIS A 146 1.92 18.99 10.61
N LYS A 147 1.70 18.48 11.83
CA LYS A 147 0.36 18.48 12.45
C LYS A 147 0.02 19.80 13.15
N ILE A 148 1.02 20.63 13.46
CA ILE A 148 0.88 21.94 14.14
C ILE A 148 0.95 23.14 13.17
N ASN A 149 0.74 22.89 11.87
CA ASN A 149 0.60 23.89 10.79
C ASN A 149 1.82 24.76 10.47
N GLN A 150 3.02 24.40 10.92
CA GLN A 150 4.21 25.24 10.70
C GLN A 150 4.98 24.89 9.42
N THR A 151 4.99 23.62 8.99
CA THR A 151 5.63 23.17 7.74
C THR A 151 4.66 22.41 6.84
N LYS A 152 4.73 22.67 5.53
CA LYS A 152 4.05 21.87 4.50
C LYS A 152 4.97 20.74 4.07
N PRO A 153 4.67 19.46 4.37
CA PRO A 153 5.49 18.36 3.89
C PRO A 153 5.40 18.26 2.37
N GLU A 154 6.50 17.88 1.74
CA GLU A 154 6.52 17.55 0.32
C GLU A 154 5.96 16.14 0.10
N LEU A 155 5.19 15.96 -0.96
CA LEU A 155 4.68 14.64 -1.33
C LEU A 155 5.85 13.72 -1.67
N VAL A 156 6.06 12.69 -0.86
CA VAL A 156 7.03 11.64 -1.15
C VAL A 156 6.60 10.89 -2.40
N SER A 157 7.47 10.85 -3.40
CA SER A 157 7.16 10.15 -4.65
C SER A 157 7.33 8.65 -4.50
N VAL A 158 6.31 7.92 -4.96
CA VAL A 158 6.26 6.46 -5.09
C VAL A 158 6.44 6.01 -6.55
N ASP A 159 6.92 6.92 -7.38
CA ASP A 159 7.30 6.67 -8.77
C ASP A 159 8.41 5.61 -8.85
N CYS A 160 8.39 4.75 -9.87
CA CYS A 160 9.32 3.63 -10.00
C CYS A 160 10.79 4.08 -9.98
N ASP A 161 11.15 5.09 -10.78
CA ASP A 161 12.55 5.54 -10.90
C ASP A 161 13.03 6.18 -9.60
N LYS A 162 12.17 7.02 -9.00
CA LYS A 162 12.50 7.71 -7.74
C LYS A 162 12.57 6.72 -6.59
N ALA A 163 11.62 5.81 -6.45
CA ALA A 163 11.64 4.79 -5.42
C ALA A 163 12.86 3.89 -5.56
N PHE A 164 13.17 3.44 -6.78
CA PHE A 164 14.37 2.63 -7.06
C PHE A 164 15.64 3.38 -6.70
N ASN A 165 15.81 4.63 -7.15
CA ASN A 165 16.98 5.42 -6.81
C ASN A 165 17.13 5.58 -5.29
N ASN A 166 16.04 5.90 -4.59
CA ASN A 166 16.06 6.12 -3.15
C ASN A 166 16.43 4.85 -2.37
N ILE A 167 15.76 3.73 -2.66
CA ILE A 167 15.87 2.49 -1.88
C ILE A 167 17.15 1.72 -2.26
N ILE A 168 17.46 1.67 -3.55
CA ILE A 168 18.53 0.82 -4.10
C ILE A 168 19.84 1.61 -4.19
N LYS A 169 19.86 2.71 -4.97
CA LYS A 169 21.10 3.46 -5.27
C LYS A 169 21.58 4.31 -4.10
N GLU A 170 20.67 5.02 -3.44
CA GLU A 170 20.95 5.84 -2.26
C GLU A 170 20.90 5.04 -0.95
N ARG A 171 20.59 3.73 -1.04
CA ARG A 171 20.48 2.78 0.07
C ARG A 171 19.61 3.25 1.24
N ARG A 172 18.64 4.11 0.98
CA ARG A 172 17.67 4.57 1.98
C ARG A 172 16.61 3.49 2.20
N GLY A 173 15.70 3.73 3.15
CA GLY A 173 14.50 2.92 3.29
C GLY A 173 13.31 3.48 2.53
N GLY A 174 12.14 2.95 2.86
CA GLY A 174 10.84 3.42 2.40
C GLY A 174 9.73 2.94 3.32
N TYR A 175 8.48 3.23 2.98
CA TYR A 175 7.32 2.69 3.70
C TYR A 175 6.48 1.83 2.76
N CYS A 176 5.36 1.29 3.24
CA CYS A 176 4.55 0.28 2.57
C CYS A 176 4.40 0.51 1.06
N TRP A 177 3.96 1.71 0.65
CA TRP A 177 3.73 2.07 -0.75
C TRP A 177 4.99 2.06 -1.62
N SER A 178 6.18 2.41 -1.12
CA SER A 178 7.40 2.36 -1.93
C SER A 178 8.08 0.99 -1.85
N LEU A 179 8.03 0.33 -0.69
CA LEU A 179 8.66 -0.98 -0.47
C LEU A 179 7.90 -2.11 -1.15
N ASN A 180 6.60 -2.25 -0.91
CA ASN A 180 5.80 -3.33 -1.48
C ASN A 180 5.62 -3.14 -2.99
N SER A 181 5.40 -1.91 -3.48
CA SER A 181 5.37 -1.65 -4.91
C SER A 181 6.71 -1.90 -5.63
N SER A 182 7.86 -1.67 -4.98
CA SER A 182 9.17 -2.03 -5.53
C SER A 182 9.39 -3.55 -5.51
N PHE A 183 8.98 -4.22 -4.44
CA PHE A 183 9.06 -5.67 -4.34
C PHE A 183 8.13 -6.37 -5.34
N ALA A 184 6.93 -5.83 -5.56
CA ALA A 184 6.01 -6.30 -6.59
C ALA A 184 6.65 -6.23 -7.99
N ARG A 185 7.29 -5.11 -8.33
CA ARG A 185 8.01 -4.96 -9.62
C ARG A 185 9.13 -5.99 -9.77
N LEU A 186 9.92 -6.22 -8.72
CA LEU A 186 10.94 -7.27 -8.73
C LEU A 186 10.31 -8.66 -8.99
N LEU A 187 9.29 -9.02 -8.23
CA LEU A 187 8.65 -10.33 -8.35
C LEU A 187 7.99 -10.54 -9.72
N ILE A 188 7.30 -9.53 -10.25
CA ILE A 188 6.71 -9.58 -11.60
C ILE A 188 7.81 -9.73 -12.66
N SER A 189 8.90 -8.95 -12.55
CA SER A 189 10.06 -9.09 -13.44
C SER A 189 10.72 -10.47 -13.38
N LEU A 190 10.63 -11.17 -12.25
CA LEU A 190 11.11 -12.53 -12.06
C LEU A 190 10.08 -13.62 -12.45
N GLY A 191 8.91 -13.23 -12.97
CA GLY A 191 7.90 -14.13 -13.51
C GLY A 191 6.82 -14.60 -12.52
N TYR A 192 6.76 -14.05 -11.31
CA TYR A 192 5.65 -14.33 -10.39
C TYR A 192 4.37 -13.62 -10.82
N GLN A 193 3.23 -14.22 -10.51
CA GLN A 193 1.95 -13.50 -10.59
C GLN A 193 1.73 -12.75 -9.27
N VAL A 194 1.58 -11.44 -9.35
CA VAL A 194 1.47 -10.57 -8.17
C VAL A 194 0.21 -9.71 -8.26
N SER A 195 -0.58 -9.70 -7.20
CA SER A 195 -1.69 -8.76 -7.01
C SER A 195 -1.36 -7.83 -5.85
N GLN A 196 -1.34 -6.53 -6.09
CA GLN A 196 -1.23 -5.51 -5.04
C GLN A 196 -2.59 -5.34 -4.37
N LEU A 197 -2.65 -5.40 -3.04
CA LEU A 197 -3.88 -5.36 -2.27
C LEU A 197 -3.83 -4.21 -1.25
N PRO A 198 -4.81 -3.29 -1.26
CA PRO A 198 -4.92 -2.28 -0.21
C PRO A 198 -5.50 -2.93 1.06
N ALA A 199 -4.96 -2.52 2.21
CA ALA A 199 -5.29 -3.08 3.51
C ALA A 199 -5.54 -2.00 4.56
N ARG A 200 -6.35 -2.34 5.56
CA ARG A 200 -6.60 -1.56 6.78
C ARG A 200 -5.73 -2.09 7.89
N VAL A 201 -4.97 -1.22 8.53
CA VAL A 201 -4.14 -1.58 9.69
C VAL A 201 -5.00 -1.61 10.95
N PHE A 202 -4.77 -2.58 11.81
CA PHE A 202 -5.39 -2.61 13.13
C PHE A 202 -4.80 -1.51 14.01
N TYR A 203 -5.62 -0.68 14.64
CA TYR A 203 -5.13 0.51 15.36
C TYR A 203 -4.28 0.13 16.58
N TYR A 204 -4.73 -0.88 17.34
CA TYR A 204 -4.10 -1.33 18.59
C TYR A 204 -3.12 -2.49 18.36
N ARG A 205 -2.25 -2.37 17.35
CA ARG A 205 -1.28 -3.42 17.00
C ARG A 205 -0.60 -4.00 18.25
N ASN A 206 -0.47 -5.32 18.27
CA ASN A 206 0.17 -6.10 19.34
C ASN A 206 -0.63 -6.18 20.64
N GLN A 207 -1.81 -5.55 20.75
CA GLN A 207 -2.67 -5.65 21.93
C GLN A 207 -3.73 -6.74 21.72
N ASP A 208 -4.27 -7.25 22.84
CA ASP A 208 -5.39 -8.21 22.80
C ASP A 208 -6.64 -7.48 22.30
N PRO A 209 -7.19 -7.84 21.13
CA PRO A 209 -8.39 -7.19 20.61
C PRO A 209 -9.62 -7.38 21.51
N LYS A 210 -9.64 -8.37 22.40
CA LYS A 210 -10.70 -8.54 23.41
C LYS A 210 -10.68 -7.43 24.46
N VAL A 211 -9.53 -6.82 24.70
CA VAL A 211 -9.34 -5.74 25.67
C VAL A 211 -9.40 -4.37 24.99
N SER A 212 -8.69 -4.22 23.86
CA SER A 212 -8.61 -2.93 23.15
C SER A 212 -9.84 -2.62 22.30
N GLY A 213 -10.64 -3.65 21.96
CA GLY A 213 -11.68 -3.56 20.94
C GLY A 213 -11.12 -3.57 19.51
N TYR A 214 -12.03 -3.54 18.54
CA TYR A 214 -11.71 -3.56 17.11
C TYR A 214 -11.83 -2.16 16.49
N THR A 215 -10.70 -1.61 16.06
CA THR A 215 -10.63 -0.32 15.37
C THR A 215 -9.61 -0.42 14.24
N TRP A 216 -9.97 0.11 13.07
CA TRP A 216 -9.21 -0.03 11.83
C TRP A 216 -8.92 1.32 11.21
N THR A 217 -7.78 1.43 10.53
CA THR A 217 -7.48 2.60 9.70
C THR A 217 -8.31 2.58 8.39
N PRO A 218 -8.25 3.67 7.60
CA PRO A 218 -8.55 3.61 6.17
C PRO A 218 -7.64 2.61 5.44
N LEU A 219 -7.88 2.43 4.13
CA LEU A 219 -7.01 1.66 3.25
C LEU A 219 -5.67 2.41 3.07
N CYS A 220 -4.77 2.27 4.04
CA CYS A 220 -3.51 3.01 4.14
C CYS A 220 -2.28 2.10 4.20
N HIS A 221 -2.44 0.83 3.85
CA HIS A 221 -1.36 -0.15 3.76
C HIS A 221 -1.47 -0.96 2.47
N GLU A 222 -0.33 -1.46 1.99
CA GLU A 222 -0.22 -2.32 0.82
C GLU A 222 0.27 -3.69 1.28
N CYS A 223 -0.32 -4.78 0.78
CA CYS A 223 0.30 -6.10 0.83
C CYS A 223 0.21 -6.77 -0.54
N LEU A 224 1.02 -7.81 -0.78
CA LEU A 224 1.08 -8.49 -2.07
C LEU A 224 0.53 -9.90 -1.94
N LEU A 225 -0.42 -10.28 -2.78
CA LEU A 225 -0.78 -11.69 -3.01
C LEU A 225 0.04 -12.22 -4.16
N VAL A 226 0.93 -13.16 -3.86
CA VAL A 226 1.87 -13.75 -4.81
C VAL A 226 1.48 -15.20 -5.08
N ASP A 227 1.22 -15.54 -6.34
CA ASP A 227 1.04 -16.92 -6.77
C ASP A 227 2.38 -17.48 -7.27
N THR A 228 2.82 -18.58 -6.67
CA THR A 228 4.04 -19.30 -7.09
C THR A 228 3.80 -20.24 -8.26
N ASN A 229 2.55 -20.39 -8.72
CA ASN A 229 2.04 -21.36 -9.70
C ASN A 229 2.17 -22.85 -9.31
N GLU A 230 3.16 -23.19 -8.47
CA GLU A 230 3.48 -24.58 -8.11
C GLU A 230 3.06 -24.91 -6.68
N THR A 231 3.36 -24.02 -5.73
CA THR A 231 3.23 -24.29 -4.28
C THR A 231 2.10 -23.51 -3.62
N GLY A 232 1.28 -22.82 -4.42
CA GLY A 232 0.15 -22.03 -3.97
C GLY A 232 0.44 -20.54 -3.83
N LYS A 233 -0.45 -19.87 -3.09
CA LYS A 233 -0.49 -18.41 -2.95
C LYS A 233 -0.01 -17.98 -1.57
N PHE A 234 0.67 -16.84 -1.52
CA PHE A 234 1.25 -16.30 -0.29
C PHE A 234 0.99 -14.81 -0.19
N ILE A 235 0.77 -14.31 1.02
CA ILE A 235 0.85 -12.89 1.32
C ILE A 235 2.31 -12.55 1.61
N CYS A 236 2.86 -11.67 0.79
CA CYS A 236 4.17 -11.08 0.94
C CYS A 236 4.01 -9.62 1.38
N ASP A 237 4.75 -9.22 2.41
CA ASP A 237 4.69 -7.87 2.95
C ASP A 237 6.04 -7.47 3.55
N VAL A 238 6.83 -6.82 2.72
CA VAL A 238 8.13 -6.27 3.10
C VAL A 238 8.03 -4.83 3.63
N GLY A 239 6.82 -4.27 3.62
CA GLY A 239 6.54 -2.85 3.85
C GLY A 239 5.71 -2.52 5.10
N PHE A 240 5.29 -3.49 5.92
CA PHE A 240 4.55 -3.22 7.17
C PHE A 240 5.40 -2.64 8.31
N GLY A 241 6.73 -2.65 8.16
CA GLY A 241 7.68 -2.10 9.12
C GLY A 241 7.77 -2.95 10.38
N GLY A 242 7.55 -2.34 11.54
CA GLY A 242 7.72 -2.93 12.88
C GLY A 242 6.96 -4.23 13.15
N GLY A 243 6.00 -4.60 12.28
CA GLY A 243 5.20 -5.82 12.40
C GLY A 243 5.30 -6.80 11.23
N SER A 244 6.19 -6.57 10.24
CA SER A 244 6.32 -7.48 9.09
C SER A 244 6.70 -8.92 9.51
N SER A 245 6.12 -9.92 8.86
CA SER A 245 6.63 -11.29 8.96
C SER A 245 7.99 -11.39 8.27
N ALA A 246 8.92 -12.20 8.76
CA ALA A 246 10.19 -12.45 8.06
C ALA A 246 10.00 -13.26 6.77
N TYR A 247 8.93 -14.06 6.70
CA TYR A 247 8.63 -14.97 5.59
C TYR A 247 7.23 -14.72 5.00
N PRO A 248 7.01 -15.05 3.71
CA PRO A 248 5.69 -15.06 3.11
C PRO A 248 4.70 -15.91 3.91
N VAL A 249 3.51 -15.39 4.18
CA VAL A 249 2.45 -16.09 4.92
C VAL A 249 1.57 -16.86 3.94
N PRO A 250 1.37 -18.18 4.08
CA PRO A 250 0.50 -18.95 3.20
C PRO A 250 -0.91 -18.34 3.17
N PHE A 251 -1.47 -18.14 1.97
CA PHE A 251 -2.81 -17.61 1.77
C PHE A 251 -3.86 -18.71 1.99
N GLU A 252 -3.84 -19.26 3.20
CA GLU A 252 -4.69 -20.36 3.65
C GLU A 252 -5.22 -20.06 5.06
N HIS A 253 -6.48 -20.43 5.30
CA HIS A 253 -7.12 -20.14 6.58
C HIS A 253 -6.43 -20.92 7.71
N ASN A 254 -5.96 -20.17 8.72
CA ASN A 254 -5.44 -20.65 9.98
C ASN A 254 -4.17 -21.53 9.88
N VAL A 255 -3.42 -21.42 8.78
CA VAL A 255 -2.08 -22.00 8.66
C VAL A 255 -1.09 -21.09 9.37
N GLU A 256 -0.42 -21.61 10.39
CA GLU A 256 0.58 -20.89 11.16
C GLU A 256 1.98 -21.06 10.55
N ILE A 257 2.74 -19.98 10.54
CA ILE A 257 4.17 -20.00 10.25
C ILE A 257 4.96 -19.39 11.40
N GLU A 258 6.13 -19.94 11.68
CA GLU A 258 7.13 -19.33 12.54
C GLU A 258 8.00 -18.36 11.74
N THR A 259 8.50 -17.32 12.39
CA THR A 259 9.40 -16.33 11.77
C THR A 259 10.82 -16.45 12.31
N LEU A 260 11.72 -15.59 11.81
CA LEU A 260 13.07 -15.46 12.36
C LEU A 260 13.06 -15.01 13.83
N THR A 261 12.05 -14.22 14.23
CA THR A 261 11.86 -13.74 15.59
C THR A 261 11.38 -14.89 16.48
N VAL A 262 12.14 -15.23 17.53
CA VAL A 262 11.79 -16.35 18.41
C VAL A 262 10.41 -16.16 19.05
N GLY A 263 9.56 -17.20 18.92
CA GLY A 263 8.21 -17.22 19.48
C GLY A 263 7.17 -16.42 18.69
N GLU A 264 7.58 -15.74 17.61
CA GLU A 264 6.66 -15.02 16.73
C GLU A 264 6.07 -15.97 15.68
N LYS A 265 4.74 -15.91 15.55
CA LYS A 265 4.01 -16.65 14.53
C LYS A 265 3.05 -15.75 13.78
N PHE A 266 2.80 -16.08 12.52
CA PHE A 266 1.79 -15.43 11.70
C PHE A 266 0.82 -16.45 11.13
N ARG A 267 -0.40 -16.00 10.88
CA ARG A 267 -1.42 -16.76 10.16
C ARG A 267 -2.34 -15.81 9.40
N ILE A 268 -3.07 -16.35 8.44
CA ILE A 268 -4.18 -15.66 7.79
C ILE A 268 -5.49 -16.25 8.29
N VAL A 269 -6.42 -15.40 8.69
CA VAL A 269 -7.78 -15.80 9.04
C VAL A 269 -8.73 -15.23 8.02
N LYS A 270 -9.49 -16.11 7.36
CA LYS A 270 -10.65 -15.72 6.55
C LYS A 270 -11.79 -15.32 7.49
N GLU A 271 -12.09 -14.03 7.56
CA GLU A 271 -13.09 -13.46 8.47
C GLU A 271 -13.64 -12.13 7.93
N LYS A 272 -14.77 -11.67 8.48
CA LYS A 272 -15.25 -10.32 8.22
C LYS A 272 -14.40 -9.32 9.01
N CYS A 273 -14.18 -8.13 8.47
CA CYS A 273 -13.59 -7.06 9.27
C CYS A 273 -14.61 -6.50 10.27
N ILE A 274 -14.34 -6.78 11.54
CA ILE A 274 -15.18 -6.42 12.68
C ILE A 274 -15.26 -4.89 12.78
N ASN A 275 -16.44 -4.36 13.07
CA ASN A 275 -16.73 -2.91 13.16
C ASN A 275 -16.55 -2.12 11.85
N LEU A 276 -16.61 -2.77 10.68
CA LEU A 276 -16.96 -2.06 9.45
C LEU A 276 -18.45 -1.69 9.49
N GLU A 277 -18.77 -0.43 9.20
CA GLU A 277 -20.15 0.11 9.09
C GLU A 277 -20.94 -0.46 7.89
N MET A 278 -20.66 -1.70 7.49
CA MET A 278 -21.27 -2.38 6.37
C MET A 278 -22.36 -3.32 6.88
N GLY A 279 -23.59 -2.83 6.92
CA GLY A 279 -24.78 -3.67 6.99
C GLY A 279 -25.09 -4.20 5.60
N SER A 280 -24.59 -5.38 5.21
CA SER A 280 -25.06 -6.07 4.00
C SER A 280 -24.81 -7.58 4.03
N SER A 281 -25.69 -8.29 3.34
CA SER A 281 -25.88 -9.73 3.33
C SER A 281 -24.68 -10.50 2.76
N GLY A 282 -23.90 -11.14 3.63
CA GLY A 282 -23.25 -12.43 3.37
C GLY A 282 -22.04 -12.49 2.42
N GLN A 283 -21.60 -11.39 1.78
CA GLN A 283 -20.44 -11.41 0.86
C GLN A 283 -19.20 -10.63 1.32
N ASP A 284 -19.21 -10.05 2.52
CA ASP A 284 -18.10 -9.24 3.06
C ASP A 284 -17.00 -10.11 3.73
N GLU A 285 -16.69 -11.28 3.18
CA GLU A 285 -15.60 -12.11 3.71
C GLU A 285 -14.26 -11.57 3.20
N GLY A 286 -13.42 -11.10 4.13
CA GLY A 286 -12.06 -10.68 3.88
C GLY A 286 -11.05 -11.60 4.56
N PHE A 287 -9.83 -11.09 4.66
CA PHE A 287 -8.72 -11.82 5.24
C PHE A 287 -7.96 -10.90 6.18
N THR A 288 -7.64 -11.43 7.36
CA THR A 288 -6.83 -10.74 8.36
C THR A 288 -5.53 -11.48 8.54
N VAL A 289 -4.40 -10.79 8.38
CA VAL A 289 -3.11 -11.29 8.86
C VAL A 289 -3.07 -11.05 10.37
N GLN A 290 -2.85 -12.11 11.13
CA GLN A 290 -2.74 -12.07 12.59
C GLN A 290 -1.35 -12.51 13.01
N ARG A 291 -0.85 -11.94 14.10
CA ARG A 291 0.41 -12.31 14.72
C ARG A 291 0.19 -12.81 16.15
N TRP A 292 0.87 -13.90 16.50
CA TRP A 292 0.91 -14.42 17.85
C TRP A 292 1.78 -13.53 18.74
N CYS A 293 1.22 -13.07 19.86
CA CYS A 293 1.88 -12.18 20.81
C CYS A 293 2.25 -12.90 22.13
N GLY A 294 2.30 -14.23 22.13
CA GLY A 294 2.65 -15.06 23.29
C GLY A 294 1.43 -15.65 24.02
N GLU A 295 0.34 -14.90 24.07
CA GLU A 295 -0.89 -15.30 24.78
C GLU A 295 -2.16 -15.22 23.89
N TYR A 296 -2.14 -14.33 22.90
CA TYR A 296 -3.25 -14.05 22.02
C TYR A 296 -2.79 -13.76 20.59
N TRP A 297 -3.72 -13.90 19.66
CA TRP A 297 -3.55 -13.47 18.27
C TRP A 297 -4.01 -12.02 18.15
N SER A 298 -3.07 -11.13 17.85
CA SER A 298 -3.37 -9.72 17.58
C SER A 298 -3.50 -9.51 16.07
N PRO A 299 -4.57 -8.87 15.57
CA PRO A 299 -4.66 -8.49 14.17
C PRO A 299 -3.54 -7.54 13.76
N CYS A 300 -2.96 -7.75 12.58
CA CYS A 300 -2.01 -6.82 11.97
C CYS A 300 -2.74 -5.90 11.01
N TYR A 301 -3.35 -6.47 9.97
CA TYR A 301 -4.12 -5.75 8.97
C TYR A 301 -5.16 -6.66 8.33
N HIS A 302 -6.22 -6.04 7.82
CA HIS A 302 -7.32 -6.69 7.13
C HIS A 302 -7.42 -6.19 5.69
N PHE A 303 -7.69 -7.09 4.75
CA PHE A 303 -7.80 -6.78 3.33
C PHE A 303 -8.87 -7.63 2.64
N LEU A 304 -9.31 -7.14 1.48
CA LEU A 304 -10.11 -7.88 0.53
C LEU A 304 -9.22 -8.28 -0.65
N VAL A 305 -9.58 -9.37 -1.34
CA VAL A 305 -8.89 -9.74 -2.59
C VAL A 305 -9.44 -8.89 -3.74
N SER A 306 -9.11 -7.59 -3.70
CA SER A 306 -9.45 -6.60 -4.72
C SER A 306 -8.17 -5.93 -5.19
N PRO A 307 -7.53 -6.46 -6.26
CA PRO A 307 -6.27 -5.93 -6.77
C PRO A 307 -6.37 -4.46 -7.21
N ILE A 308 -5.28 -3.72 -6.99
CA ILE A 308 -5.09 -2.34 -7.45
C ILE A 308 -3.93 -2.26 -8.44
N ALA A 309 -3.96 -1.25 -9.30
CA ALA A 309 -2.88 -0.93 -10.23
C ALA A 309 -1.80 -0.08 -9.55
N PHE A 310 -0.59 -0.03 -10.12
CA PHE A 310 0.44 0.90 -9.67
C PHE A 310 -0.03 2.37 -9.74
N ALA A 311 -0.90 2.69 -10.70
CA ALA A 311 -1.55 4.00 -10.83
C ALA A 311 -2.43 4.40 -9.62
N ASP A 312 -2.90 3.45 -8.81
CA ASP A 312 -3.70 3.74 -7.61
C ASP A 312 -2.83 4.14 -6.40
N ILE A 313 -1.57 3.68 -6.37
CA ILE A 313 -0.64 3.87 -5.24
C ILE A 313 -0.44 5.35 -4.87
N PRO A 314 -0.25 6.29 -5.82
CA PRO A 314 -0.15 7.71 -5.51
C PRO A 314 -1.34 8.29 -4.73
N MET A 315 -2.56 7.78 -4.96
CA MET A 315 -3.76 8.23 -4.23
C MET A 315 -3.68 7.85 -2.75
N PHE A 316 -3.33 6.60 -2.44
CA PHE A 316 -3.17 6.16 -1.05
C PHE A 316 -1.96 6.78 -0.36
N ASN A 317 -0.89 6.96 -1.13
CA ASN A 317 0.32 7.63 -0.69
C ASN A 317 0.07 9.09 -0.29
N TRP A 318 -0.75 9.82 -1.05
CA TRP A 318 -1.16 11.19 -0.70
C TRP A 318 -1.81 11.23 0.68
N TYR A 319 -2.74 10.31 0.99
CA TYR A 319 -3.34 10.23 2.32
C TYR A 319 -2.26 10.03 3.37
N THR A 320 -1.42 9.02 3.19
CA THR A 320 -0.38 8.60 4.15
C THR A 320 0.62 9.72 4.47
N THR A 321 0.92 10.58 3.50
CA THR A 321 1.97 11.61 3.60
C THR A 321 1.43 13.00 3.92
N LEU A 322 0.25 13.36 3.43
CA LEU A 322 -0.25 14.74 3.48
C LEU A 322 -1.53 14.92 4.29
N HIS A 323 -2.36 13.89 4.48
CA HIS A 323 -3.62 14.04 5.19
C HIS A 323 -3.39 14.27 6.70
N GLU A 324 -4.13 15.19 7.31
CA GLU A 324 -3.92 15.64 8.70
C GLU A 324 -4.09 14.51 9.74
N GLU A 325 -4.96 13.54 9.43
CA GLU A 325 -5.22 12.37 10.29
C GLU A 325 -4.27 11.19 10.04
N ALA A 326 -3.38 11.28 9.05
CA ALA A 326 -2.49 10.17 8.74
C ALA A 326 -1.49 9.93 9.87
N HIS A 327 -1.36 8.67 10.29
CA HIS A 327 -0.56 8.30 11.45
C HIS A 327 0.91 8.74 11.35
N PHE A 328 1.50 8.62 10.16
CA PHE A 328 2.91 8.99 9.93
C PHE A 328 3.16 10.50 9.88
N ARG A 329 2.13 11.37 10.00
CA ARG A 329 2.32 12.83 10.18
C ARG A 329 2.81 13.22 11.57
N SER A 330 2.57 12.38 12.57
CA SER A 330 2.95 12.64 13.97
C SER A 330 4.07 11.73 14.45
N ILE A 331 4.51 10.79 13.61
CA ILE A 331 5.45 9.74 13.99
C ILE A 331 6.43 9.53 12.84
N MET A 332 7.72 9.75 13.14
CA MET A 332 8.83 9.30 12.33
C MET A 332 9.34 7.97 12.88
N VAL A 333 9.43 6.97 12.02
CA VAL A 333 9.94 5.66 12.39
C VAL A 333 10.92 5.15 11.34
N VAL A 334 12.01 4.56 11.83
CA VAL A 334 12.91 3.74 11.03
C VAL A 334 13.09 2.41 11.75
N THR A 335 12.88 1.29 11.08
CA THR A 335 12.98 -0.03 11.70
C THR A 335 13.47 -1.09 10.74
N ARG A 336 14.30 -2.01 11.24
CA ARG A 336 14.88 -3.11 10.47
C ARG A 336 14.96 -4.37 11.31
N LEU A 337 14.64 -5.51 10.70
CA LEU A 337 14.84 -6.82 11.30
C LEU A 337 16.32 -7.18 11.29
N GLN A 338 16.81 -7.75 12.38
CA GLN A 338 18.18 -8.22 12.54
C GLN A 338 18.25 -9.74 12.34
N LYS A 339 19.44 -10.25 12.05
CA LYS A 339 19.66 -11.68 11.73
C LYS A 339 19.37 -12.62 12.89
N ASP A 340 19.41 -12.13 14.12
CA ASP A 340 19.05 -12.83 15.35
C ASP A 340 17.54 -12.76 15.66
N GLY A 341 16.75 -12.13 14.78
CA GLY A 341 15.31 -11.98 14.92
C GLY A 341 14.87 -10.76 15.74
N SER A 342 15.79 -9.99 16.34
CA SER A 342 15.41 -8.73 17.00
C SER A 342 15.14 -7.62 15.99
N ARG A 343 14.48 -6.56 16.43
CA ARG A 343 14.18 -5.38 15.62
C ARG A 343 14.85 -4.16 16.21
N ARG A 344 15.75 -3.54 15.44
CA ARG A 344 16.32 -2.23 15.76
C ARG A 344 15.38 -1.16 15.23
N SER A 345 14.99 -0.21 16.08
CA SER A 345 14.00 0.81 15.72
C SER A 345 14.36 2.18 16.28
N LEU A 346 14.29 3.19 15.42
CA LEU A 346 14.32 4.60 15.76
C LEU A 346 12.90 5.14 15.69
N TYR A 347 12.49 5.86 16.73
CA TYR A 347 11.15 6.40 16.86
C TYR A 347 11.22 7.86 17.33
N TYR A 348 10.46 8.72 16.68
CA TYR A 348 10.28 10.10 17.08
C TYR A 348 8.81 10.45 16.89
N SER A 349 8.15 10.88 17.96
CA SER A 349 6.71 11.16 17.99
C SER A 349 6.39 12.52 18.57
N ILE A 350 5.18 12.97 18.32
CA ILE A 350 4.55 14.06 19.06
C ILE A 350 3.69 13.45 20.16
N ASN A 351 3.87 13.91 21.40
CA ASN A 351 3.07 13.47 22.53
C ASN A 351 1.65 14.07 22.53
N GLN A 352 0.83 13.66 23.50
CA GLN A 352 -0.56 14.11 23.66
C GLN A 352 -0.72 15.64 23.82
N HIS A 353 0.34 16.36 24.21
CA HIS A 353 0.34 17.82 24.36
C HIS A 353 0.82 18.55 23.10
N GLY A 354 1.04 17.84 21.99
CA GLY A 354 1.54 18.43 20.76
C GLY A 354 3.04 18.73 20.79
N GLN A 355 3.78 18.25 21.79
CA GLN A 355 5.22 18.47 21.91
C GLN A 355 6.01 17.26 21.39
N PRO A 356 7.14 17.48 20.70
CA PRO A 356 8.01 16.39 20.27
C PRO A 356 8.63 15.65 21.46
N ASP A 357 8.62 14.31 21.41
CA ASP A 357 9.36 13.45 22.33
C ASP A 357 10.86 13.41 21.96
N GLN A 358 11.70 12.78 22.79
CA GLN A 358 13.08 12.51 22.38
C GLN A 358 13.11 11.45 21.28
N ILE A 359 14.05 11.59 20.33
CA ILE A 359 14.30 10.54 19.35
C ILE A 359 14.86 9.32 20.09
N LYS A 360 14.08 8.24 20.15
CA LYS A 360 14.43 7.01 20.85
C LYS A 360 14.90 5.95 19.86
N LEU A 361 16.12 5.48 20.04
CA LEU A 361 16.67 4.31 19.37
C LEU A 361 16.65 3.14 20.36
N HIS A 362 16.09 2.01 19.95
CA HIS A 362 15.94 0.84 20.83
C HIS A 362 15.90 -0.45 20.03
N THR A 363 16.13 -1.55 20.72
CA THR A 363 16.03 -2.91 20.19
C THR A 363 14.86 -3.62 20.88
N ARG A 364 14.10 -4.42 20.13
CA ARG A 364 13.15 -5.37 20.70
C ARG A 364 13.49 -6.78 20.26
N LYS A 365 13.64 -7.68 21.22
CA LYS A 365 13.94 -9.10 20.94
C LYS A 365 12.77 -9.81 20.24
N PHE A 366 11.54 -9.47 20.61
CA PHE A 366 10.30 -9.92 19.98
C PHE A 366 9.21 -8.87 20.21
N THR A 367 8.07 -9.00 19.53
CA THR A 367 7.04 -7.94 19.44
C THR A 367 6.59 -7.37 20.81
N THR A 368 6.41 -8.22 21.82
CA THR A 368 5.92 -7.86 23.17
C THR A 368 7.04 -7.69 24.20
N ALA A 369 8.31 -7.82 23.80
CA ALA A 369 9.43 -7.59 24.70
C ALA A 369 9.54 -6.12 25.09
N GLU A 370 10.09 -5.87 26.28
CA GLU A 370 10.53 -4.54 26.67
C GLU A 370 11.65 -4.04 25.74
N ASP A 371 11.74 -2.71 25.62
CA ASP A 371 12.80 -2.06 24.86
C ASP A 371 14.16 -2.32 25.56
N SER A 372 15.13 -2.82 24.81
CA SER A 372 16.54 -2.95 25.21
C SER A 372 17.43 -2.01 24.41
N ASP A 373 18.69 -1.84 24.84
CA ASP A 373 19.71 -1.03 24.15
C ASP A 373 19.20 0.37 23.78
N VAL A 374 18.52 0.99 24.75
CA VAL A 374 17.83 2.27 24.56
C VAL A 374 18.83 3.42 24.61
N THR A 375 18.84 4.21 23.55
CA THR A 375 19.62 5.45 23.44
C THR A 375 18.73 6.57 22.95
N TYR A 376 18.94 7.78 23.46
CA TYR A 376 18.25 8.97 23.00
C TYR A 376 19.18 9.82 22.15
N ILE A 377 18.69 10.22 20.98
CA ILE A 377 19.47 10.94 19.98
C ILE A 377 19.06 12.40 19.99
N LYS A 378 20.04 13.29 19.87
CA LYS A 378 19.76 14.72 19.69
C LYS A 378 18.97 14.89 18.39
N PRO A 379 17.85 15.64 18.37
CA PRO A 379 17.01 15.78 17.19
C PRO A 379 17.63 16.75 16.18
N THR A 380 18.83 16.46 15.68
CA THR A 380 19.47 17.23 14.61
C THR A 380 19.73 16.37 13.38
N TYR A 381 19.85 17.01 12.21
CA TYR A 381 20.12 16.33 10.96
C TYR A 381 21.42 15.53 11.04
N SER A 382 22.51 16.12 11.52
CA SER A 382 23.80 15.44 11.54
C SER A 382 23.81 14.21 12.47
N GLU A 383 23.21 14.27 13.66
CA GLU A 383 23.13 13.12 14.57
C GLU A 383 22.16 12.05 14.08
N LEU A 384 21.02 12.45 13.48
CA LEU A 384 20.13 11.49 12.83
C LEU A 384 20.84 10.79 11.66
N PHE A 385 21.51 11.52 10.77
CA PHE A 385 22.18 10.94 9.62
C PHE A 385 23.24 9.93 10.04
N LYS A 386 24.14 10.30 10.97
CA LYS A 386 25.14 9.37 11.53
C LYS A 386 24.50 8.10 12.09
N THR A 387 23.40 8.26 12.84
CA THR A 387 22.66 7.12 13.39
C THR A 387 22.11 6.24 12.27
N LEU A 388 21.46 6.83 11.27
CA LEU A 388 20.86 6.08 10.16
C LEU A 388 21.92 5.29 9.39
N GLN A 389 23.10 5.89 9.14
CA GLN A 389 24.22 5.21 8.50
C GLN A 389 24.69 4.01 9.34
N HIS A 390 24.97 4.24 10.62
CA HIS A 390 25.53 3.23 11.53
C HIS A 390 24.54 2.06 11.79
N GLU A 391 23.30 2.38 12.15
CA GLU A 391 22.33 1.40 12.66
C GLU A 391 21.53 0.71 11.55
N PHE A 392 21.29 1.41 10.45
CA PHE A 392 20.36 0.97 9.40
C PHE A 392 21.03 0.80 8.02
N GLY A 393 22.33 1.09 7.90
CA GLY A 393 23.06 1.01 6.63
C GLY A 393 22.54 1.99 5.58
N TRP A 394 21.98 3.11 6.06
CA TRP A 394 21.38 4.16 5.26
C TRP A 394 22.45 4.99 4.53
N GLY A 395 22.15 5.50 3.35
CA GLY A 395 22.95 6.52 2.66
C GLY A 395 23.71 6.02 1.43
N PRO A 396 24.04 6.94 0.49
CA PRO A 396 24.58 6.56 -0.80
C PRO A 396 26.01 6.00 -0.67
N SER A 397 26.35 5.04 -1.53
CA SER A 397 27.56 4.21 -1.46
C SER A 397 28.89 4.98 -1.37
N HIS A 398 28.92 6.22 -1.87
CA HIS A 398 30.11 7.09 -1.85
C HIS A 398 30.38 7.80 -0.52
N VAL A 399 29.43 7.79 0.43
CA VAL A 399 29.59 8.40 1.76
C VAL A 399 29.97 7.35 2.82
N ILE A 400 29.65 6.06 2.57
CA ILE A 400 29.91 4.96 3.51
C ILE A 400 31.43 4.67 3.64
N SER A 401 32.25 5.07 2.66
CA SER A 401 33.71 4.86 2.65
C SER A 401 34.53 5.86 3.48
N GLN A 402 33.93 6.88 4.09
CA GLN A 402 34.65 7.90 4.87
C GLN A 402 34.47 7.77 6.40
N GLY A 403 33.77 6.75 6.89
CA GLY A 403 33.43 6.61 8.31
C GLY A 403 33.65 5.23 8.92
N ALA A 404 34.45 4.36 8.28
CA ALA A 404 34.83 3.04 8.81
C ALA A 404 36.19 3.09 9.50
#